data_AF-A0A1F3B889-F1
#
_entry.id   AF-A0A1F3B889-F1
#
_cell.length_a   1.000
_cell.length_b   1.000
_cell.length_c   1.000
_cell.angle_alpha   90.00
_cell.angle_beta   90.00
_cell.angle_gamma   90.00
#
_symmetry.space_group_name_H-M   'P 1'
#
loop_
_entity.id
_entity.type
_entity.pdbx_description
1 polymer ?
#
loop_
_entity_poly.entity_id
_entity_poly.type
_entity_poly.pdbx_seq_one_letter_code
_entity_poly.pdbx_strand_id
1 'polypeptide(L)'
;MASLKVEFATVRELEKKSFRVFAYGGGALLLGLVFTVTGLVIIGVPVLVVSALVLLGGIAWVSMLAKEDSKPMFCPYCSSKNDVYLSRKSFDCDICSRPVVVSETGEPLMAEAIDTEARYDR
;
A
#
# COMPACT_ATOMS: atom_id res chain seq x y z
N MET A 1 6.07 3.30 19.67
CA MET A 1 5.61 2.37 18.60
C MET A 1 6.36 2.75 17.34
N ALA A 2 7.26 1.89 16.86
CA ALA A 2 7.98 2.15 15.62
C ALA A 2 6.95 2.24 14.49
N SER A 3 6.83 3.43 13.89
CA SER A 3 6.03 3.63 12.70
C SER A 3 6.70 2.80 11.61
N LEU A 4 6.17 1.59 11.38
CA LEU A 4 6.51 0.78 10.22
C LEU A 4 6.15 1.67 9.02
N LYS A 5 7.17 2.32 8.47
CA LYS A 5 7.09 3.15 7.27
C LYS A 5 6.82 2.18 6.12
N VAL A 6 5.57 1.75 5.99
CA VAL A 6 5.21 0.88 4.87
C VAL A 6 5.22 1.78 3.65
N GLU A 7 6.25 1.63 2.82
CA GLU A 7 6.39 2.30 1.53
C GLU A 7 5.33 1.72 0.59
N PHE A 8 4.20 2.39 0.53
CA PHE A 8 3.27 2.30 -0.58
C PHE A 8 3.30 3.67 -1.24
N ALA A 9 3.76 3.73 -2.48
CA ALA A 9 3.86 4.99 -3.21
C ALA A 9 2.51 5.39 -3.81
N THR A 10 1.69 4.41 -4.18
CA THR A 10 0.39 4.61 -4.83
C THR A 10 -0.71 3.73 -4.23
N VAL A 11 -1.97 4.17 -4.36
CA VAL A 11 -3.15 3.41 -3.92
C VAL A 11 -3.20 2.03 -4.59
N ARG A 12 -2.72 1.93 -5.83
CA ARG A 12 -2.74 0.70 -6.63
C ARG A 12 -1.77 -0.36 -6.11
N GLU A 13 -0.60 0.04 -5.60
CA GLU A 13 0.32 -0.88 -4.91
C GLU A 13 -0.28 -1.40 -3.61
N LEU A 14 -0.98 -0.53 -2.88
CA LEU A 14 -1.68 -0.88 -1.66
C LEU A 14 -2.78 -1.91 -1.93
N GLU A 15 -3.58 -1.72 -2.99
CA GLU A 15 -4.58 -2.68 -3.45
C GLU A 15 -3.95 -4.03 -3.81
N LYS A 16 -2.87 -4.03 -4.60
CA LYS A 16 -2.23 -5.29 -5.02
C LYS A 16 -1.67 -6.10 -3.85
N LYS A 17 -1.01 -5.42 -2.89
CA LYS A 17 -0.45 -6.09 -1.70
C LYS A 17 -1.55 -6.51 -0.73
N SER A 18 -2.55 -5.65 -0.48
CA SER A 18 -3.69 -5.98 0.39
C SER A 18 -4.49 -7.16 -0.18
N PHE A 19 -4.76 -7.18 -1.49
CA PHE A 19 -5.46 -8.30 -2.13
C PHE A 19 -4.77 -9.64 -1.89
N ARG A 20 -3.42 -9.67 -1.97
CA ARG A 20 -2.66 -10.89 -1.69
C ARG A 20 -2.76 -11.31 -0.22
N VAL A 21 -2.70 -10.37 0.72
CA VAL A 21 -2.89 -10.65 2.15
C VAL A 21 -4.31 -11.17 2.42
N PHE A 22 -5.33 -10.54 1.85
CA PHE A 22 -6.72 -10.99 1.96
C PHE A 22 -6.94 -12.36 1.33
N ALA A 23 -6.31 -12.65 0.19
CA ALA A 23 -6.41 -13.95 -0.46
C ALA A 23 -5.82 -15.06 0.44
N TYR A 24 -4.64 -14.84 1.01
CA TYR A 24 -4.03 -15.82 1.93
C TYR A 24 -4.82 -15.95 3.24
N GLY A 25 -5.26 -14.83 3.83
CA GLY A 25 -6.06 -14.82 5.05
C GLY A 25 -7.42 -15.50 4.87
N GLY A 26 -8.11 -15.23 3.76
CA GLY A 26 -9.37 -15.87 3.41
C GLY A 26 -9.22 -17.37 3.14
N GLY A 27 -8.15 -17.77 2.45
CA GLY A 27 -7.82 -19.18 2.23
C GLY A 27 -7.54 -19.93 3.53
N ALA A 28 -6.76 -19.33 4.45
CA ALA A 28 -6.50 -19.90 5.76
C ALA A 28 -7.77 -20.02 6.62
N LEU A 29 -8.67 -19.03 6.56
CA LEU A 29 -9.95 -19.05 7.26
C LEU A 29 -10.84 -20.19 6.73
N LEU A 30 -10.96 -20.33 5.41
CA LEU A 30 -11.68 -21.45 4.79
C LEU A 30 -11.11 -22.80 5.21
N LEU A 31 -9.79 -22.94 5.23
CA LEU A 31 -9.12 -24.18 5.66
C LEU A 31 -9.41 -24.50 7.14
N GLY A 32 -9.34 -23.49 8.02
CA GLY A 32 -9.71 -23.63 9.43
C GLY A 32 -11.18 -24.04 9.61
N LEU A 33 -12.08 -23.50 8.78
CA LEU A 33 -13.49 -23.86 8.77
C LEU A 33 -13.68 -25.33 8.38
N VAL A 34 -13.01 -25.79 7.32
CA VAL A 34 -13.04 -27.19 6.88
C VAL A 34 -12.58 -28.11 8.01
N PHE A 35 -11.44 -27.82 8.65
CA PHE A 35 -10.96 -28.62 9.78
C PHE A 35 -11.97 -28.69 10.93
N THR A 36 -12.62 -27.56 11.24
CA THR A 36 -13.64 -27.50 12.30
C THR A 36 -14.86 -28.36 11.97
N VAL A 37 -15.36 -28.30 10.73
CA VAL A 37 -16.50 -29.10 10.27
C VAL A 37 -16.18 -30.59 10.21
N THR A 38 -14.92 -30.96 9.89
CA THR A 38 -14.48 -32.36 9.88
C THR A 38 -14.22 -32.96 11.28
N GLY A 39 -14.42 -32.18 12.35
CA GLY A 39 -14.27 -32.65 13.74
C GLY A 39 -12.87 -32.43 14.34
N LEU A 40 -11.94 -31.80 13.62
CA LEU A 40 -10.62 -31.41 14.13
C LEU A 40 -10.69 -30.07 14.88
N VAL A 41 -11.66 -29.93 15.79
CA VAL A 41 -12.00 -28.65 16.44
C VAL A 41 -10.82 -28.06 17.23
N ILE A 42 -10.01 -28.90 17.87
CA ILE A 42 -8.83 -28.48 18.65
C ILE A 42 -7.81 -27.73 17.78
N ILE A 43 -7.71 -28.07 16.49
CA ILE A 43 -6.79 -27.42 15.54
C ILE A 43 -7.52 -26.35 14.73
N GLY A 44 -8.74 -26.65 14.29
CA GLY A 44 -9.55 -25.75 13.46
C GLY A 44 -9.88 -24.43 14.15
N VAL A 45 -10.24 -24.46 15.44
CA VAL A 45 -10.61 -23.25 16.18
C VAL A 45 -9.43 -22.28 16.33
N PRO A 46 -8.23 -22.69 16.79
CA PRO A 46 -7.06 -21.80 16.81
C PRO A 46 -6.72 -21.20 15.44
N VAL A 47 -6.77 -22.01 14.38
CA VAL A 47 -6.51 -21.53 13.01
C VAL A 47 -7.54 -20.50 12.59
N LEU A 48 -8.82 -20.72 12.88
CA LEU A 48 -9.89 -19.75 12.61
C LEU A 48 -9.70 -18.45 13.37
N VAL A 49 -9.40 -18.52 14.68
CA VAL A 49 -9.19 -17.33 15.52
C VAL A 49 -8.02 -16.50 15.01
N VAL A 50 -6.88 -17.13 14.73
CA VAL A 50 -5.70 -16.43 14.21
C VAL A 50 -5.98 -15.83 12.84
N SER A 51 -6.62 -16.57 11.94
CA SER A 51 -6.95 -16.08 10.59
C SER A 51 -7.93 -14.90 10.65
N ALA A 52 -8.94 -14.97 11.53
CA ALA A 52 -9.89 -13.90 11.75
C ALA A 52 -9.22 -12.64 12.31
N LEU A 53 -8.33 -12.77 13.29
CA LEU A 53 -7.57 -11.64 13.84
C LEU A 53 -6.68 -10.98 12.79
N VAL A 54 -6.00 -11.76 11.96
CA VAL A 54 -5.18 -11.23 10.86
C VAL A 54 -6.04 -10.48 9.85
N LEU A 55 -7.20 -11.01 9.46
CA LEU A 55 -8.11 -10.34 8.54
C LEU A 55 -8.68 -9.05 9.13
N LEU A 56 -9.16 -9.08 10.37
CA LEU A 56 -9.70 -7.89 11.05
C LEU A 56 -8.62 -6.81 11.23
N GLY A 57 -7.42 -7.21 11.62
CA GLY A 57 -6.26 -6.32 11.71
C GLY A 57 -5.89 -5.71 10.36
N GLY A 58 -5.92 -6.52 9.29
CA GLY A 58 -5.69 -6.06 7.92
C GLY A 58 -6.75 -5.06 7.45
N ILE A 59 -8.03 -5.32 7.70
CA ILE A 59 -9.13 -4.39 7.38
C ILE A 59 -8.97 -3.08 8.13
N ALA A 60 -8.71 -3.14 9.44
CA ALA A 60 -8.50 -1.96 10.26
C ALA A 60 -7.31 -1.13 9.76
N TRP A 61 -6.21 -1.80 9.42
CA TRP A 61 -5.02 -1.17 8.86
C TRP A 61 -5.30 -0.47 7.52
N VAL A 62 -5.92 -1.16 6.56
CA VAL A 62 -6.28 -0.56 5.26
C VAL A 62 -7.28 0.59 5.43
N SER A 63 -8.24 0.47 6.34
CA SER A 63 -9.21 1.54 6.63
C SER A 63 -8.54 2.77 7.24
N MET A 64 -7.45 2.58 7.99
CA MET A 64 -6.65 3.68 8.54
C MET A 64 -5.87 4.40 7.43
N LEU A 65 -5.31 3.65 6.49
CA LEU A 65 -4.60 4.20 5.31
C LEU A 65 -5.55 4.90 4.32
N ALA A 66 -6.78 4.41 4.17
CA ALA A 66 -7.78 5.02 3.28
C ALA A 66 -8.24 6.42 3.75
N LYS A 67 -7.98 6.79 5.01
CA LYS A 67 -8.30 8.12 5.56
C LYS A 67 -7.24 9.17 5.24
N GLU A 68 -6.11 8.78 4.66
CA GLU A 68 -5.05 9.72 4.31
C GLU A 68 -5.44 10.47 3.03
N ASP A 69 -5.46 11.80 3.07
CA ASP A 69 -5.85 12.63 1.93
C ASP A 69 -4.93 12.35 0.74
N SER A 70 -5.54 11.92 -0.36
CA SER A 70 -4.86 11.70 -1.64
C SER A 70 -5.27 12.80 -2.61
N LYS A 71 -4.31 13.26 -3.40
CA LYS A 71 -4.54 14.26 -4.45
C LYS A 71 -4.16 13.67 -5.79
N PRO A 72 -4.98 13.85 -6.84
CA PRO A 72 -4.60 13.43 -8.18
C PRO A 72 -3.44 14.28 -8.68
N MET A 73 -2.36 13.63 -9.10
CA MET A 73 -1.18 14.23 -9.71
C MET A 73 -0.95 13.65 -11.10
N PHE A 74 -0.51 14.49 -12.04
CA PHE A 74 -0.17 14.06 -13.39
C PHE A 74 1.32 13.76 -13.50
N CYS A 75 1.67 12.60 -14.06
CA CYS A 75 3.05 12.25 -14.30
C CYS A 75 3.66 13.18 -15.38
N PRO A 76 4.81 13.81 -15.14
CA PRO A 76 5.44 14.70 -16.12
C PRO A 76 6.00 13.95 -17.34
N TYR A 77 6.24 12.63 -17.23
CA TYR A 77 6.78 11.82 -18.33
C TYR A 77 5.73 11.29 -19.30
N CYS A 78 4.55 10.90 -18.80
CA CYS A 78 3.52 10.23 -19.62
C CYS A 78 2.13 10.86 -19.51
N SER A 79 1.99 11.94 -18.73
CA SER A 79 0.72 12.64 -18.47
C SER A 79 -0.40 11.76 -17.89
N SER A 80 -0.08 10.57 -17.37
CA SER A 80 -1.08 9.74 -16.69
C SER A 80 -1.45 10.36 -15.34
N LYS A 81 -2.72 10.22 -14.97
CA LYS A 81 -3.22 10.55 -13.64
C LYS A 81 -2.79 9.46 -12.66
N ASN A 82 -2.20 9.85 -11.53
CA ASN A 82 -1.85 8.98 -10.41
C ASN A 82 -2.42 9.60 -9.13
N ASP A 83 -3.03 8.80 -8.25
CA ASP A 83 -3.53 9.29 -6.96
C ASP A 83 -2.44 9.06 -5.90
N VAL A 84 -1.86 10.17 -5.41
CA VAL A 84 -0.68 10.17 -4.53
C VAL A 84 -1.08 10.71 -3.17
N TYR A 85 -0.59 10.09 -2.10
CA TYR A 85 -0.78 10.55 -0.73
C TYR A 85 0.06 11.81 -0.47
N LEU A 86 -0.53 12.83 0.16
CA LEU A 86 0.15 14.11 0.43
C LEU A 86 1.37 13.99 1.36
N SER A 87 1.48 12.89 2.13
CA SER A 87 2.60 12.65 3.04
C SER A 87 3.89 12.19 2.34
N ARG A 88 3.86 11.92 1.03
CA ARG A 88 4.98 11.34 0.28
C ARG A 88 5.72 12.38 -0.55
N LYS A 89 7.05 12.38 -0.43
CA LYS A 89 7.96 13.26 -1.19
C LYS A 89 8.28 12.72 -2.59
N SER A 90 8.08 11.43 -2.84
CA SER A 90 8.31 10.81 -4.14
C SER A 90 7.35 9.64 -4.36
N PHE A 91 7.04 9.35 -5.62
CA PHE A 91 6.25 8.20 -6.03
C PHE A 91 6.71 7.71 -7.41
N ASP A 92 6.49 6.42 -7.69
CA ASP A 92 6.69 5.88 -9.03
C ASP A 92 5.38 5.94 -9.80
N CYS A 93 5.43 6.37 -11.06
CA CYS A 93 4.23 6.43 -11.89
C CYS A 93 3.66 5.02 -12.17
N ASP A 94 2.36 4.82 -11.99
CA ASP A 94 1.69 3.52 -12.18
C ASP A 94 1.73 3.00 -13.62
N ILE A 95 1.96 3.89 -14.61
CA ILE A 95 1.97 3.55 -16.04
C ILE A 95 3.39 3.34 -16.56
N CYS A 96 4.29 4.29 -16.33
CA CYS A 96 5.64 4.24 -16.89
C CYS A 96 6.72 3.79 -15.89
N SER A 97 6.36 3.58 -14.62
CA SER A 97 7.26 3.13 -13.54
C SER A 97 8.50 4.01 -13.36
N ARG A 98 8.43 5.29 -13.77
CA ARG A 98 9.49 6.27 -13.55
C ARG A 98 9.25 7.02 -12.24
N PRO A 99 10.31 7.33 -11.47
CA PRO A 99 10.21 8.08 -10.23
C PRO A 99 9.87 9.55 -10.52
N VAL A 100 8.90 10.07 -9.77
CA VAL A 100 8.45 11.45 -9.76
C VAL A 100 8.60 11.99 -8.34
N VAL A 101 9.17 13.18 -8.20
CA VAL A 101 9.36 13.84 -6.90
C VAL A 101 8.30 14.91 -6.76
N VAL A 102 7.71 15.02 -5.58
CA VAL A 102 6.68 16.02 -5.27
C VAL A 102 7.34 17.17 -4.53
N SER A 103 7.22 18.38 -5.06
CA SER A 103 7.71 19.59 -4.40
C SER A 103 6.94 19.88 -3.10
N GLU A 104 7.46 20.76 -2.25
CA GLU A 104 6.72 21.24 -1.07
C GLU A 104 5.45 22.03 -1.45
N THR A 105 5.37 22.54 -2.68
CA THR A 105 4.17 23.18 -3.25
C THR A 105 3.14 22.17 -3.76
N GLY A 106 3.46 20.87 -3.75
CA GLY A 106 2.57 19.81 -4.23
C GLY A 106 2.54 19.67 -5.76
N GLU A 107 3.57 20.18 -6.44
CA GLU A 107 3.73 20.06 -7.89
C GLU A 107 4.67 18.89 -8.23
N PRO A 108 4.34 18.08 -9.26
CA PRO A 108 5.17 16.97 -9.67
C PRO A 108 6.38 17.47 -10.47
N LEU A 109 7.58 17.28 -9.92
CA LEU A 109 8.85 17.60 -10.57
C LEU A 109 9.49 16.33 -11.15
N MET A 110 10.21 16.50 -12.26
CA MET A 110 11.04 15.43 -12.79
C MET A 110 12.22 15.17 -11.84
N ALA A 111 12.44 13.92 -11.45
CA ALA A 111 13.53 13.54 -10.56
C ALA A 111 14.91 14.00 -11.09
N GLU A 112 15.08 14.02 -12.42
CA GLU A 112 16.30 14.48 -13.09
C GLU A 112 16.59 15.98 -12.89
N ALA A 113 15.56 16.81 -12.66
CA ALA A 113 15.75 18.25 -12.45
C ALA A 113 16.43 18.54 -11.09
N ILE A 114 16.15 17.72 -10.08
CA ILE A 114 16.59 17.94 -8.69
C ILE A 114 18.08 17.60 -8.51
N ASP A 115 18.58 16.56 -9.19
CA ASP A 115 20.02 16.24 -9.18
C ASP A 115 20.85 17.32 -9.88
N THR A 116 20.24 18.09 -10.78
CA THR A 116 20.91 19.16 -11.52
C THR A 116 21.04 20.43 -10.67
N GLU A 117 20.01 20.80 -9.90
CA GLU A 117 20.07 21.91 -8.93
C GLU A 117 21.05 21.62 -7.79
N ALA A 118 21.02 20.42 -7.21
CA ALA A 118 21.93 20.04 -6.12
C ALA A 118 23.41 20.02 -6.52
N ARG A 119 23.71 19.95 -7.83
CA ARG A 119 25.07 20.00 -8.37
C ARG A 119 25.52 21.43 -8.70
N TYR A 120 24.61 22.39 -8.88
CA TYR A 120 24.97 23.78 -9.22
C TYR A 120 25.20 24.66 -7.99
N ASP A 121 24.64 24.29 -6.84
CA ASP A 121 24.82 24.98 -5.54
C ASP A 121 26.10 24.60 -4.78
N ARG A 122 27.05 23.90 -5.42
CA ARG A 122 28.30 23.41 -4.79
C ARG A 122 29.54 23.89 -5.55
#